data_AF-L2GUK3-F1
#
_entry.id   AF-L2GUK3-F1
#
_cell.length_a   1.000
_cell.length_b   1.000
_cell.length_c   1.000
_cell.angle_alpha   90.00
_cell.angle_beta   90.00
_cell.angle_gamma   90.00
#
_symmetry.space_group_name_H-M   'P 1'
#
loop_
_entity.id
_entity.type
_entity.pdbx_description
1 polymer ?
#
loop_
_entity_poly.entity_id
_entity_poly.type
_entity_poly.pdbx_seq_one_letter_code
_entity_poly.pdbx_strand_id
1 'polypeptide(L)'
;MFVKYSNFVGAKSEPWLNYHIALATQMPRKRKSFIEKYYKFALKNNPKTNCVRISLPLTIKCTFCSTFAFKGSKHNALKKKSGTQMGADSFLFFIRCHKCNNEMMIQTNPLQGSYTEYGGCRSLNEENRSEKDVEKSYNTPSASSVIEKLKTSKRLEDVEEEIMAQLRR
;
A
#
# COMPACT_ATOMS: atom_id res chain seq x y z
N MET A 1 -2.86 -76.39 -11.12
CA MET A 1 -2.52 -75.34 -10.14
C MET A 1 -2.91 -73.99 -10.74
N PHE A 2 -3.98 -73.37 -10.24
CA PHE A 2 -4.36 -71.99 -10.54
C PHE A 2 -3.79 -71.09 -9.44
N VAL A 3 -2.98 -70.10 -9.80
CA VAL A 3 -2.72 -68.96 -8.91
C VAL A 3 -2.94 -67.68 -9.72
N LYS A 4 -3.80 -66.84 -9.15
CA LYS A 4 -4.50 -65.71 -9.76
C LYS A 4 -3.55 -64.54 -10.03
N TYR A 5 -3.68 -63.92 -11.21
CA TYR A 5 -3.26 -62.56 -11.45
C TYR A 5 -4.08 -61.61 -10.56
N SER A 6 -3.40 -60.78 -9.78
CA SER A 6 -4.01 -59.67 -9.05
C SER A 6 -3.41 -58.34 -9.49
N ASN A 7 -4.33 -57.41 -9.70
CA ASN A 7 -4.22 -55.96 -9.52
C ASN A 7 -4.12 -55.08 -10.77
N PHE A 8 -5.33 -54.65 -11.15
CA PHE A 8 -5.75 -53.26 -11.30
C PHE A 8 -5.40 -52.53 -12.61
N VAL A 9 -6.26 -52.85 -13.58
CA VAL A 9 -6.80 -52.00 -14.64
C VAL A 9 -6.70 -50.50 -14.34
N GLY A 10 -6.17 -49.78 -15.33
CA GLY A 10 -5.95 -48.33 -15.33
C GLY A 10 -7.09 -47.52 -14.72
N ALA A 11 -6.72 -46.68 -13.76
CA ALA A 11 -7.56 -45.67 -13.15
C ALA A 11 -8.00 -44.67 -14.23
N LYS A 12 -9.24 -44.83 -14.69
CA LYS A 12 -9.97 -43.79 -15.42
C LYS A 12 -10.05 -42.57 -14.49
N SER A 13 -9.46 -41.45 -14.91
CA SER A 13 -9.51 -40.18 -14.20
C SER A 13 -10.96 -39.84 -13.83
N GLU A 14 -11.28 -39.85 -12.54
CA GLU A 14 -12.63 -39.60 -12.04
C GLU A 14 -13.07 -38.17 -12.40
N PRO A 15 -14.22 -37.98 -13.07
CA PRO A 15 -14.73 -36.65 -13.46
C PRO A 15 -14.96 -35.70 -12.27
N TRP A 16 -15.06 -36.25 -11.06
CA TRP A 16 -15.31 -35.52 -9.82
C TRP A 16 -14.09 -34.74 -9.32
N LEU A 17 -12.86 -35.17 -9.64
CA LEU A 17 -11.65 -34.43 -9.27
C LEU A 17 -11.57 -33.07 -9.99
N ASN A 18 -12.08 -33.01 -11.22
CA ASN A 18 -12.14 -31.77 -12.00
C ASN A 18 -13.22 -30.79 -11.48
N TYR A 19 -14.28 -31.30 -10.84
CA TYR A 19 -15.36 -30.46 -10.31
C TYR A 19 -14.91 -29.63 -9.09
N HIS A 20 -14.10 -30.23 -8.21
CA HIS A 20 -13.52 -29.52 -7.06
C HIS A 20 -12.46 -28.49 -7.45
N ILE A 21 -11.66 -28.77 -8.48
CA ILE A 21 -10.66 -27.82 -9.02
C ILE A 21 -11.35 -26.66 -9.78
N ALA A 22 -12.46 -26.93 -10.50
CA ALA A 22 -13.25 -25.90 -11.19
C ALA A 22 -13.97 -24.93 -10.23
N LEU A 23 -14.36 -25.38 -9.04
CA LEU A 23 -14.91 -24.51 -7.99
C LEU A 23 -13.83 -23.66 -7.30
N ALA A 24 -12.60 -24.17 -7.18
CA ALA A 24 -11.47 -23.44 -6.59
C ALA A 24 -10.84 -22.40 -7.54
N THR A 25 -11.04 -22.55 -8.86
CA THR A 25 -10.57 -21.61 -9.90
C THR A 25 -11.57 -20.51 -10.25
N GLN A 26 -12.75 -20.49 -9.60
CA GLN A 26 -13.58 -19.30 -9.55
C GLN A 26 -12.86 -18.25 -8.72
N MET A 27 -11.95 -17.49 -9.36
CA MET A 27 -11.35 -16.28 -8.82
C MET A 27 -12.42 -15.53 -8.00
N PRO A 28 -12.20 -15.25 -6.71
CA PRO A 28 -13.17 -14.49 -5.94
C PRO A 28 -13.38 -13.19 -6.71
N ARG A 29 -14.60 -12.98 -7.26
CA ARG A 29 -14.95 -11.75 -7.99
C ARG A 29 -14.39 -10.60 -7.18
N LYS A 30 -13.38 -9.87 -7.72
CA LYS A 30 -12.68 -8.80 -7.01
C LYS A 30 -13.73 -8.01 -6.24
N ARG A 31 -13.68 -8.07 -4.90
CA ARG A 31 -14.68 -7.41 -4.05
C ARG A 31 -14.70 -5.95 -4.50
N LYS A 32 -15.83 -5.51 -5.05
CA LYS A 32 -16.00 -4.13 -5.51
C LYS A 32 -15.60 -3.20 -4.37
N SER A 33 -14.75 -2.23 -4.67
CA SER A 33 -14.23 -1.30 -3.68
C SER A 33 -15.37 -0.47 -3.07
N PHE A 34 -15.17 0.07 -1.88
CA PHE A 34 -16.25 0.78 -1.18
C PHE A 34 -16.70 2.01 -1.98
N ILE A 35 -15.77 2.73 -2.61
CA ILE A 35 -16.11 3.79 -3.58
C ILE A 35 -16.92 3.18 -4.71
N GLU A 36 -16.60 2.05 -5.32
CA GLU A 36 -17.40 1.58 -6.47
C GLU A 36 -18.87 1.28 -6.10
N LYS A 37 -19.11 0.73 -4.91
CA LYS A 37 -20.47 0.55 -4.37
C LYS A 37 -21.15 1.88 -4.07
N TYR A 38 -20.45 2.77 -3.36
CA TYR A 38 -20.97 4.07 -2.96
C TYR A 38 -21.14 5.04 -4.15
N TYR A 39 -20.28 4.97 -5.16
CA TYR A 39 -20.26 5.78 -6.38
C TYR A 39 -21.44 5.41 -7.28
N LYS A 40 -21.79 4.13 -7.41
CA LYS A 40 -23.01 3.70 -8.13
C LYS A 40 -24.28 4.22 -7.46
N PHE A 41 -24.34 4.20 -6.13
CA PHE A 41 -25.46 4.76 -5.37
C PHE A 41 -25.51 6.29 -5.46
N ALA A 42 -24.37 6.97 -5.24
CA ALA A 42 -24.28 8.42 -5.24
C ALA A 42 -24.55 9.01 -6.63
N LEU A 43 -24.05 8.39 -7.71
CA LEU A 43 -24.32 8.83 -9.08
C LEU A 43 -25.80 8.65 -9.47
N LYS A 44 -26.47 7.61 -8.97
CA LYS A 44 -27.89 7.37 -9.25
C LYS A 44 -28.78 8.47 -8.66
N ASN A 45 -28.42 8.99 -7.49
CA ASN A 45 -29.22 9.97 -6.77
C ASN A 45 -28.83 11.42 -7.10
N ASN A 46 -27.56 11.70 -7.37
CA ASN A 46 -27.12 13.03 -7.82
C ASN A 46 -25.73 12.98 -8.51
N PRO A 47 -25.67 12.86 -9.85
CA PRO A 47 -24.45 12.49 -10.58
C PRO A 47 -23.36 13.57 -10.63
N LYS A 48 -23.69 14.84 -10.45
CA LYS A 48 -22.75 15.96 -10.64
C LYS A 48 -22.26 16.61 -9.35
N THR A 49 -23.03 16.57 -8.26
CA THR A 49 -22.76 17.41 -7.08
C THR A 49 -21.67 16.89 -6.14
N ASN A 50 -21.31 15.62 -6.25
CA ASN A 50 -20.46 14.96 -5.26
C ASN A 50 -19.00 14.79 -5.73
N CYS A 51 -18.69 14.98 -7.01
CA CYS A 51 -17.31 14.94 -7.51
C CYS A 51 -16.66 16.31 -7.40
N VAL A 52 -15.56 16.40 -6.65
CA VAL A 52 -14.84 17.65 -6.40
C VAL A 52 -13.35 17.46 -6.67
N ARG A 53 -12.67 18.52 -7.10
CA ARG A 53 -11.20 18.53 -7.23
C ARG A 53 -10.62 19.29 -6.04
N ILE A 54 -9.83 18.62 -5.22
CA ILE A 54 -9.29 19.18 -3.97
C ILE A 54 -7.76 19.10 -3.97
N SER A 55 -7.11 20.03 -3.28
CA SER A 55 -5.71 19.91 -2.85
C SER A 55 -5.66 19.20 -1.50
N LEU A 56 -4.74 18.25 -1.34
CA LEU A 56 -4.58 17.56 -0.06
C LEU A 56 -4.11 18.55 1.04
N PRO A 57 -4.82 18.62 2.19
CA PRO A 57 -4.44 19.52 3.29
C PRO A 57 -3.28 18.99 4.13
N LEU A 58 -3.05 17.67 4.10
CA LEU A 58 -2.02 16.97 4.86
C LEU A 58 -1.33 15.89 4.02
N THR A 59 -0.10 15.56 4.38
CA THR A 59 0.65 14.47 3.76
C THR A 59 0.16 13.13 4.30
N ILE A 60 -0.34 12.26 3.43
CA ILE A 60 -0.85 10.94 3.77
C ILE A 60 -0.03 9.81 3.16
N LYS A 61 0.14 8.71 3.90
CA LYS A 61 0.72 7.45 3.43
C LYS A 61 -0.40 6.44 3.18
N CYS A 62 -0.45 5.87 1.97
CA CYS A 62 -1.39 4.80 1.64
C CYS A 62 -1.05 3.53 2.43
N THR A 63 -2.05 2.91 3.07
CA THR A 63 -1.83 1.69 3.88
C THR A 63 -1.50 0.45 3.03
N PHE A 64 -1.88 0.43 1.75
CA PHE A 64 -1.72 -0.73 0.89
C PHE A 64 -0.37 -0.77 0.17
N CYS A 65 0.02 0.33 -0.49
CA CYS A 65 1.27 0.39 -1.27
C CYS A 65 2.35 1.27 -0.62
N SER A 66 2.13 1.75 0.61
CA SER A 66 3.06 2.60 1.36
C SER A 66 3.52 3.86 0.64
N THR A 67 2.83 4.27 -0.42
CA THR A 67 3.18 5.45 -1.20
C THR A 67 2.57 6.70 -0.57
N PHE A 68 3.30 7.80 -0.65
CA PHE A 68 2.90 9.07 -0.09
C PHE A 68 2.13 9.91 -1.11
N ALA A 69 1.11 10.62 -0.62
CA ALA A 69 0.49 11.75 -1.30
C ALA A 69 0.77 12.99 -0.44
N PHE A 70 1.51 13.93 -1.01
CA PHE A 70 2.02 15.09 -0.30
C PHE A 70 0.97 16.19 -0.16
N LYS A 71 1.10 17.00 0.89
CA LYS A 71 0.32 18.24 1.05
C LYS A 71 0.39 19.08 -0.24
N GLY A 72 -0.76 19.58 -0.68
CA GLY A 72 -0.90 20.37 -1.90
C GLY A 72 -1.14 19.56 -3.18
N SER A 73 -0.99 18.23 -3.17
CA SER A 73 -1.27 17.43 -4.37
C SER A 73 -2.76 17.48 -4.73
N LYS A 74 -3.05 17.61 -6.03
CA LYS A 74 -4.41 17.77 -6.55
C LYS A 74 -5.02 16.40 -6.85
N HIS A 75 -6.19 16.13 -6.28
CA HIS A 75 -6.91 14.88 -6.48
C HIS A 75 -8.36 15.12 -6.90
N ASN A 76 -8.86 14.26 -7.78
CA ASN A 76 -10.29 14.12 -8.00
C ASN A 76 -10.84 13.27 -6.84
N ALA A 77 -11.75 13.83 -6.06
CA ALA A 77 -12.30 13.22 -4.88
C ALA A 77 -13.83 13.16 -4.95
N LEU A 78 -14.40 12.19 -4.23
CA LEU A 78 -15.83 12.15 -3.98
C LEU A 78 -16.11 12.74 -2.60
N LYS A 79 -17.00 13.72 -2.53
CA LYS A 79 -17.49 14.35 -1.32
C LYS A 79 -18.74 13.61 -0.84
N LYS A 80 -18.75 13.22 0.43
CA LYS A 80 -19.91 12.69 1.14
C LYS A 80 -20.14 13.51 2.41
N LYS A 81 -21.39 13.86 2.70
CA LYS A 81 -21.77 14.41 4.02
C LYS A 81 -21.72 13.26 5.03
N SER A 82 -20.88 13.40 6.06
CA SER A 82 -20.73 12.38 7.11
C SER A 82 -21.67 12.64 8.29
N GLY A 83 -21.93 13.90 8.61
CA GLY A 83 -22.79 14.33 9.70
C GLY A 83 -22.66 15.83 9.94
N THR A 84 -23.24 16.30 11.04
CA THR A 84 -23.11 17.68 11.51
C THR A 84 -22.47 17.64 12.90
N GLN A 85 -21.36 18.35 13.09
CA GLN A 85 -20.69 18.49 14.38
C GLN A 85 -20.76 19.96 14.79
N MET A 86 -21.26 20.26 15.99
CA MET A 86 -21.35 21.63 16.52
C MET A 86 -22.09 22.62 15.60
N GLY A 87 -23.13 22.16 14.88
CA GLY A 87 -23.89 22.98 13.95
C GLY A 87 -23.27 23.19 12.56
N ALA A 88 -22.05 22.69 12.33
CA ALA A 88 -21.37 22.71 11.03
C ALA A 88 -21.32 21.33 10.37
N ASP A 89 -21.41 21.29 9.05
CA ASP A 89 -21.39 20.04 8.30
C ASP A 89 -19.98 19.45 8.16
N SER A 90 -19.81 18.20 8.60
CA SER A 90 -18.58 17.43 8.42
C SER A 90 -18.63 16.63 7.13
N PHE A 91 -17.58 16.74 6.32
CA PHE A 91 -17.46 16.06 5.03
C PHE A 91 -16.40 14.97 5.06
N LEU A 92 -16.66 13.89 4.33
CA LEU A 92 -15.73 12.80 4.06
C LEU A 92 -15.35 12.85 2.58
N PHE A 93 -14.05 12.86 2.30
CA PHE A 93 -13.50 12.87 0.95
C PHE A 93 -12.84 11.54 0.63
N PHE A 94 -13.30 10.90 -0.44
CA PHE A 94 -12.70 9.69 -0.97
C PHE A 94 -11.71 10.03 -2.08
N ILE A 95 -10.47 9.60 -1.90
CA ILE A 95 -9.35 9.86 -2.81
C ILE A 95 -8.80 8.50 -3.28
N ARG A 96 -8.41 8.40 -4.55
CA ARG A 96 -7.72 7.21 -5.08
C ARG A 96 -6.21 7.40 -5.03
N CYS A 97 -5.50 6.37 -4.58
CA CYS A 97 -4.05 6.30 -4.66
C CYS A 97 -3.60 6.15 -6.12
N HIS A 98 -2.55 6.87 -6.52
CA HIS A 98 -2.05 6.87 -7.90
C HIS A 98 -1.35 5.55 -8.30
N LYS A 99 -0.83 4.76 -7.34
CA LYS A 99 -0.15 3.49 -7.64
C LYS A 99 -1.07 2.28 -7.60
N CYS A 100 -1.76 2.06 -6.47
CA CYS A 100 -2.54 0.84 -6.25
C CYS A 100 -4.05 1.03 -6.44
N ASN A 101 -4.51 2.23 -6.81
CA ASN A 101 -5.93 2.59 -6.90
C ASN A 101 -6.74 2.34 -5.63
N ASN A 102 -6.05 2.11 -4.49
CA ASN A 102 -6.72 1.96 -3.21
C ASN A 102 -7.37 3.27 -2.77
N GLU A 103 -8.43 3.12 -1.99
CA GLU A 103 -9.27 4.20 -1.49
C GLU A 103 -8.69 4.73 -0.18
N MET A 104 -8.49 6.04 -0.14
CA MET A 104 -8.05 6.77 1.03
C MET A 104 -9.15 7.76 1.40
N MET A 105 -9.39 7.93 2.70
CA MET A 105 -10.50 8.71 3.21
C MET A 105 -9.99 9.71 4.23
N ILE A 106 -10.32 10.99 4.00
CA ILE A 106 -10.04 12.09 4.94
C ILE A 106 -11.35 12.75 5.35
N GLN A 107 -11.48 13.12 6.62
CA GLN A 107 -12.66 13.76 7.17
C GLN A 107 -12.33 15.18 7.62
N THR A 108 -13.26 16.12 7.42
CA THR A 108 -13.16 17.48 7.96
C THR A 108 -13.63 17.50 9.41
N ASN A 109 -12.83 18.13 10.29
CA ASN A 109 -13.20 18.44 11.67
C ASN A 109 -13.57 19.94 11.77
N PRO A 110 -14.86 20.29 11.91
CA PRO A 110 -15.29 21.69 11.92
C PRO A 110 -14.91 22.44 13.20
N LEU A 111 -14.61 21.75 14.30
CA LEU A 111 -14.23 22.41 15.56
C LEU A 111 -12.81 22.98 15.51
N GLN A 112 -11.87 22.19 14.96
CA GLN A 112 -10.45 22.56 14.89
C GLN A 112 -10.08 23.20 13.55
N GLY A 113 -10.97 23.18 12.55
CA GLY A 113 -10.65 23.61 11.19
C GLY A 113 -9.62 22.71 10.49
N SER A 114 -9.40 21.51 11.02
CA SER A 114 -8.39 20.56 10.55
C SER A 114 -9.02 19.39 9.78
N TYR A 115 -8.18 18.58 9.16
CA TYR A 115 -8.58 17.33 8.53
C TYR A 115 -7.96 16.16 9.28
N THR A 116 -8.72 15.09 9.44
CA THR A 116 -8.28 13.86 10.11
C THR A 116 -8.31 12.68 9.16
N GLU A 117 -7.41 11.72 9.33
CA GLU A 117 -7.52 10.46 8.60
C GLU A 117 -8.73 9.65 9.08
N TYR A 118 -9.48 9.09 8.13
CA TYR A 118 -10.63 8.23 8.43
C TYR A 118 -10.33 6.76 8.09
N GLY A 119 -9.69 6.49 6.95
CA GLY A 119 -9.40 5.12 6.54
C GLY A 119 -8.56 4.99 5.27
N GLY A 120 -7.86 3.86 5.13
CA GLY A 120 -7.03 3.55 3.95
C GLY A 120 -5.76 4.40 3.80
N CYS A 121 -5.52 5.31 4.74
CA CYS A 121 -4.33 6.14 4.81
C CYS A 121 -3.95 6.46 6.26
N ARG A 122 -2.69 6.83 6.46
CA ARG A 122 -2.16 7.38 7.72
C ARG A 122 -1.63 8.78 7.45
N SER A 123 -1.97 9.73 8.31
CA SER A 123 -1.40 11.07 8.27
C SER A 123 0.05 11.05 8.75
N LEU A 124 0.90 11.87 8.14
CA LEU A 124 2.21 12.19 8.66
C LEU A 124 2.12 13.60 9.22
N ASN A 125 1.67 13.72 10.47
CA ASN A 125 1.59 15.02 11.15
C ASN A 125 3.00 15.56 11.36
N GLU A 126 3.24 16.79 10.87
CA GLU A 126 4.53 17.48 11.02
C GLU A 126 4.86 17.70 12.51
N GLU A 127 3.84 17.90 13.36
CA GLU A 127 3.98 18.07 14.82
C GLU A 127 4.44 16.81 15.56
N ASN A 128 4.18 15.61 15.01
CA ASN A 128 4.57 14.34 15.63
C ASN A 128 5.85 13.74 15.01
N ARG A 129 6.56 14.51 14.18
CA ARG A 129 7.91 14.11 13.76
C ARG A 129 8.82 14.25 14.97
N SER A 130 9.08 13.13 15.63
CA SER A 130 10.25 13.04 16.50
C SER A 130 11.48 13.45 15.68
N GLU A 131 12.39 14.24 16.24
CA GLU A 131 13.60 14.75 15.56
C GLU A 131 14.38 13.64 14.81
N LYS A 132 14.24 12.39 15.28
CA LYS A 132 14.83 11.17 14.71
C LYS A 132 14.36 10.81 13.29
N ASP A 133 13.11 11.12 12.91
CA ASP A 133 12.57 10.78 11.58
C ASP A 133 12.97 11.80 10.51
N VAL A 134 13.18 13.04 10.95
CA VAL A 134 13.65 14.18 10.17
C VAL A 134 15.11 13.90 9.74
N GLU A 135 15.98 13.58 10.69
CA GLU A 135 17.40 13.26 10.48
C GLU A 135 17.64 12.12 9.46
N LYS A 136 16.77 11.11 9.42
CA LYS A 136 16.89 9.95 8.52
C LYS A 136 16.60 10.29 7.05
N SER A 137 15.87 11.37 6.77
CA SER A 137 15.56 11.80 5.40
C SER A 137 16.68 12.62 4.75
N TYR A 138 17.55 13.25 5.54
CA TYR A 138 18.70 14.03 5.05
C TYR A 138 20.02 13.26 5.15
N ASN A 139 20.07 12.21 5.95
CA ASN A 139 21.20 11.28 6.01
C ASN A 139 21.16 10.25 4.87
N THR A 140 20.97 10.69 3.63
CA THR A 140 21.59 9.96 2.51
C THR A 140 23.09 10.17 2.64
N PRO A 141 23.91 9.12 2.87
CA PRO A 141 25.35 9.30 2.96
C PRO A 141 25.81 9.97 1.67
N SER A 142 26.47 11.13 1.79
CA SER A 142 27.09 11.81 0.65
C SER A 142 27.94 10.80 -0.11
N ALA A 143 27.95 10.90 -1.44
CA ALA A 143 28.76 10.02 -2.29
C ALA A 143 30.21 9.91 -1.81
N SER A 144 30.77 11.00 -1.27
CA SER A 144 32.12 11.01 -0.66
C SER A 144 32.28 10.05 0.51
N SER A 145 31.31 10.01 1.43
CA SER A 145 31.33 9.12 2.61
C SER A 145 31.19 7.64 2.22
N VAL A 146 30.47 7.34 1.14
CA VAL A 146 30.33 5.96 0.64
C VAL A 146 31.62 5.51 -0.03
N ILE A 147 32.27 6.39 -0.80
CA ILE A 147 33.54 6.12 -1.46
C ILE A 147 34.66 5.83 -0.45
N GLU A 148 34.73 6.57 0.66
CA GLU A 148 35.74 6.31 1.70
C GLU A 148 35.56 4.95 2.36
N LYS A 149 34.33 4.56 2.70
CA LYS A 149 34.04 3.23 3.29
C LYS A 149 34.44 2.10 2.34
N LEU A 150 34.20 2.26 1.03
CA LEU A 150 34.60 1.28 0.01
C LEU A 150 36.12 1.22 -0.20
N LYS A 151 36.84 2.34 -0.04
CA LYS A 151 38.31 2.35 -0.10
C LYS A 151 38.92 1.63 1.11
N THR A 152 38.33 1.83 2.29
CA THR A 152 38.77 1.15 3.52
C THR A 152 38.51 -0.35 3.45
N SER A 153 37.37 -0.79 2.91
CA SER A 153 37.10 -2.23 2.75
C SER A 153 38.09 -2.91 1.81
N LYS A 154 38.41 -2.29 0.67
CA LYS A 154 39.42 -2.81 -0.26
C LYS A 154 40.82 -2.92 0.36
N ARG A 155 41.24 -1.90 1.13
CA ARG A 155 42.52 -1.96 1.85
C ARG A 155 42.60 -3.12 2.84
N LEU A 156 41.47 -3.49 3.48
CA LEU A 156 41.45 -4.62 4.39
C LEU A 156 41.58 -5.94 3.63
N GLU A 157 40.90 -6.08 2.49
CA GLU A 157 41.05 -7.24 1.60
C GLU A 157 42.50 -7.41 1.12
N ASP A 158 43.15 -6.31 0.70
CA ASP A 158 44.57 -6.33 0.27
C ASP A 158 45.51 -6.80 1.39
N VAL A 159 45.28 -6.36 2.63
CA VAL A 159 46.07 -6.75 3.81
C VAL A 159 45.82 -8.22 4.19
N GLU A 160 44.57 -8.68 4.11
CA GLU A 160 44.22 -10.09 4.34
C GLU A 160 44.90 -11.01 3.33
N GLU A 161 44.94 -10.63 2.05
CA GLU A 161 45.65 -11.38 1.01
C GLU A 161 47.16 -11.45 1.27
N GLU A 162 47.78 -10.36 1.71
CA GLU A 162 49.20 -10.32 2.05
C GLU A 162 49.53 -11.23 3.25
N ILE A 163 48.71 -11.16 4.31
CA ILE A 163 48.85 -12.04 5.48
C ILE A 163 48.69 -13.52 5.07
N MET A 164 47.69 -13.82 4.24
CA MET A 164 47.46 -15.18 3.76
C MET A 164 48.58 -15.69 2.85
N ALA A 165 49.23 -14.82 2.08
CA ALA A 165 50.40 -15.16 1.28
C ALA A 165 51.64 -15.44 2.14
N GLN A 166 51.82 -14.74 3.26
CA GLN A 166 52.90 -14.99 4.22
C GLN A 166 52.74 -16.34 4.92
N LEU A 167 51.51 -16.71 5.31
CA LEU A 167 51.21 -18.00 5.93
C LEU A 167 51.31 -19.20 4.98
N ARG A 168 51.27 -18.96 3.66
CA ARG A 168 51.44 -19.98 2.61
C ARG A 168 52.92 -20.27 2.26
N ARG A 169 53.87 -19.53 2.85
CA ARG A 169 55.31 -19.80 2.74
C ARG A 169 55.77 -20.69 3.88
#